data_AF-A0AAU8LQ24-F1
#
_entry.id   AF-A0AAU8LQ24-F1
#
_cell.length_a   1.000
_cell.length_b   1.000
_cell.length_c   1.000
_cell.angle_alpha   90.00
_cell.angle_beta   90.00
_cell.angle_gamma   90.00
#
_symmetry.space_group_name_H-M   'P 1'
#
loop_
_entity.id
_entity.type
_entity.pdbx_description
1 polymer ?
#
loop_
_entity_poly.entity_id
_entity_poly.type
_entity_poly.pdbx_seq_one_letter_code
_entity_poly.pdbx_strand_id
1 'polypeptide(L)' 'MPYTVKDYLREVTLDNLDTLTPEERLRGISLEEGLKYFFPDESEEKKRTILQKLLKEEQNNGKKE' A
#
# COMPACT_ATOMS: atom_id res chain seq x y z
N MET A 1 -11.37 -21.26 18.19
CA MET A 1 -10.07 -20.63 18.51
C MET A 1 -10.27 -19.71 19.69
N PRO A 2 -9.38 -19.71 20.69
CA PRO A 2 -9.45 -18.73 21.78
C PRO A 2 -9.11 -17.34 21.22
N TYR A 3 -9.83 -16.32 21.69
CA TYR A 3 -9.56 -14.93 21.35
C TYR A 3 -8.19 -14.52 21.91
N THR A 4 -7.33 -14.00 21.05
CA THR A 4 -5.96 -13.64 21.39
C THR A 4 -5.78 -12.13 21.47
N VAL A 5 -4.67 -11.69 22.09
CA VAL A 5 -4.27 -10.27 22.09
C VAL A 5 -4.15 -9.71 20.67
N LYS A 6 -3.79 -10.54 19.68
CA LYS A 6 -3.74 -10.13 18.27
C LYS A 6 -5.12 -9.81 17.71
N ASP A 7 -6.14 -10.55 18.12
CA ASP A 7 -7.52 -10.32 17.69
C ASP A 7 -8.04 -9.00 18.26
N TYR A 8 -7.75 -8.72 19.54
CA TYR A 8 -8.06 -7.43 20.16
C TYR A 8 -7.41 -6.25 19.45
N LEU A 9 -6.11 -6.33 19.17
CA LEU A 9 -5.42 -5.26 18.46
C LEU A 9 -5.99 -5.05 17.06
N ARG A 10 -6.36 -6.12 16.34
CA ARG A 10 -7.01 -6.03 15.04
C ARG A 10 -8.33 -5.27 15.14
N GLU A 11 -9.21 -5.65 16.07
CA GLU A 11 -10.52 -5.00 16.24
C GLU A 11 -10.37 -3.51 16.56
N VAL A 12 -9.51 -3.16 17.53
CA VAL A 12 -9.24 -1.76 17.88
C VAL A 12 -8.67 -0.98 16.68
N THR A 13 -7.80 -1.58 15.87
CA THR A 13 -7.29 -0.91 14.67
C THR A 13 -8.36 -0.72 13.59
N LEU A 14 -9.31 -1.66 13.47
CA LEU A 14 -10.42 -1.55 12.52
C LEU A 14 -11.38 -0.42 12.92
N ASP A 15 -11.71 -0.31 14.20
CA ASP A 15 -12.59 0.74 14.72
C ASP A 15 -12.03 2.16 14.52
N ASN A 16 -10.70 2.29 14.52
CA ASN A 16 -10.03 3.57 14.32
C ASN A 16 -9.63 3.82 12.86
N LEU A 17 -9.81 2.85 11.96
CA LEU A 17 -9.34 2.97 10.58
C LEU A 17 -10.01 4.13 9.85
N ASP A 18 -11.30 4.35 10.13
CA ASP A 18 -12.11 5.42 9.53
C ASP A 18 -11.63 6.83 9.85
N THR A 19 -10.83 7.00 10.91
CA THR A 19 -10.23 8.29 11.28
C THR A 19 -8.97 8.65 10.48
N LEU A 20 -8.38 7.69 9.76
CA LEU A 20 -7.15 7.88 8.99
C LEU A 20 -7.45 8.12 7.50
N THR A 21 -6.72 9.04 6.87
CA THR A 21 -6.80 9.21 5.41
C THR A 21 -6.15 8.03 4.67
N PRO A 22 -6.49 7.78 3.39
CA PRO A 22 -5.82 6.74 2.60
C PRO A 22 -4.30 6.86 2.59
N GLU A 23 -3.76 8.08 2.53
CA GLU A 23 -2.31 8.35 2.55
C GLU A 23 -1.70 8.00 3.90
N GLU A 24 -2.40 8.25 5.00
CA GLU A 24 -1.95 7.89 6.35
C GLU A 24 -1.99 6.37 6.57
N ARG A 25 -3.02 5.70 6.03
CA ARG A 25 -3.13 4.23 6.07
C ARG A 25 -2.02 3.55 5.25
N LEU A 26 -1.61 4.18 4.15
CA LEU A 26 -0.55 3.67 3.28
C LEU A 26 0.85 4.17 3.69
N ARG A 27 0.96 5.00 4.73
CA ARG A 27 2.23 5.55 5.19
C ARG A 27 3.14 4.42 5.68
N GLY A 28 4.33 4.34 5.08
CA GLY A 28 5.32 3.31 5.43
C GLY A 28 5.14 1.98 4.71
N ILE A 29 4.11 1.82 3.88
CA ILE A 29 3.99 0.68 2.96
C ILE A 29 4.87 0.97 1.74
N SER A 30 5.74 0.02 1.39
CA SER A 30 6.51 0.12 0.15
C SER A 30 5.61 -0.08 -1.07
N LEU A 31 5.94 0.57 -2.19
CA LEU A 31 5.16 0.42 -3.41
C LEU A 31 5.05 -1.04 -3.87
N GLU A 32 6.10 -1.83 -3.67
CA GLU A 32 6.15 -3.26 -4.01
C GLU A 32 5.18 -4.09 -3.16
N GLU A 33 5.13 -3.84 -1.84
CA GLU A 33 4.16 -4.49 -0.96
C GLU A 33 2.73 -4.07 -1.30
N GLY A 34 2.49 -2.79 -1.59
CA GLY A 34 1.18 -2.30 -2.04
C GLY A 34 0.71 -3.00 -3.31
N LEU A 35 1.57 -3.11 -4.32
CA LEU A 35 1.27 -3.80 -5.58
C LEU A 35 0.89 -5.27 -5.38
N LYS A 36 1.45 -5.94 -4.36
CA LYS A 36 1.07 -7.32 -4.03
C LYS A 36 -0.39 -7.44 -3.57
N TYR A 37 -0.92 -6.43 -2.88
CA TYR A 37 -2.30 -6.40 -2.42
C TYR A 37 -3.28 -5.97 -3.52
N PHE A 38 -2.90 -5.01 -4.37
CA PHE A 38 -3.75 -4.51 -5.45
C PHE A 38 -3.74 -5.42 -6.70
N PHE A 39 -2.63 -6.12 -6.95
CA PHE A 39 -2.45 -6.97 -8.12
C PHE A 39 -1.92 -8.37 -7.71
N PRO A 40 -2.71 -9.16 -6.96
CA PRO A 40 -2.28 -10.46 -6.43
C PRO A 40 -1.99 -11.48 -7.54
N ASP A 41 -2.74 -11.44 -8.65
CA ASP A 41 -2.66 -12.39 -9.75
C ASP A 41 -1.72 -11.95 -10.88
N GLU A 42 -1.06 -10.80 -10.73
CA GLU A 42 -0.23 -10.24 -11.78
C GLU A 42 1.22 -10.76 -11.70
N SER A 43 1.82 -11.05 -12.86
CA SER A 43 3.20 -11.52 -12.92
C SER A 43 4.18 -10.45 -12.42
N GLU A 44 5.24 -10.87 -11.73
CA GLU A 44 6.29 -9.99 -11.19
C GLU A 44 6.89 -9.03 -12.24
N GLU A 45 6.90 -9.45 -13.52
CA GLU A 45 7.36 -8.62 -14.63
C GLU A 45 6.46 -7.41 -14.91
N LYS A 46 5.14 -7.58 -14.78
CA LYS A 46 4.18 -6.48 -14.97
C LYS A 46 4.24 -5.51 -13.80
N LYS A 47 4.37 -6.01 -12.56
CA LYS A 47 4.60 -5.18 -11.37
C LYS A 47 5.85 -4.32 -11.53
N ARG A 48 6.96 -4.90 -11.99
CA ARG A 48 8.21 -4.16 -12.31
C ARG A 48 8.00 -3.11 -13.39
N THR A 49 7.25 -3.43 -14.43
CA THR A 49 6.95 -2.48 -15.51
C THR A 49 6.13 -1.29 -14.99
N ILE A 50 5.16 -1.54 -14.12
CA ILE A 50 4.35 -0.49 -13.47
C ILE A 50 5.25 0.38 -12.58
N LEU A 51 6.12 -0.21 -11.76
CA LEU A 51 7.08 0.52 -10.94
C LEU A 51 7.99 1.43 -11.79
N GLN A 52 8.50 0.93 -12.92
CA GLN A 52 9.33 1.73 -13.82
C GLN A 52 8.57 2.90 -14.45
N LYS A 53 7.30 2.70 -14.81
CA LYS A 53 6.46 3.77 -15.35
C LYS A 53 6.19 4.85 -14.30
N LEU A 54 5.82 4.46 -13.08
CA LEU A 54 5.57 5.38 -11.98
C LEU A 54 6.82 6.19 -11.63
N LEU A 55 8.00 5.55 -11.55
CA LEU A 55 9.27 6.25 -11.31
C LEU A 55 9.57 7.30 -12.40
N LYS A 56 9.26 6.98 -13.66
CA LYS A 56 9.45 7.89 -14.79
C LYS A 56 8.46 9.06 -14.77
N GLU A 57 7.23 8.84 -14.32
CA GLU A 57 6.22 9.89 -14.16
C GLU A 57 6.62 10.87 -13.06
N GLU A 58 7.08 10.40 -11.90
CA GLU A 58 7.61 11.23 -10.81
C GLU A 58 8.76 12.14 -11.30
N GLN A 59 9.71 11.57 -12.06
CA GLN A 59 10.83 12.33 -12.63
C GLN A 59 10.41 13.36 -13.68
N ASN A 60 9.28 13.15 -14.35
CA ASN A 60 8.74 14.09 -15.32
C ASN A 60 7.89 15.17 -14.66
N ASN A 61 7.26 14.88 -13.53
CA ASN A 61 6.47 15.85 -12.77
C ASN A 61 7.36 16.87 -12.06
N GLY A 62 8.46 16.42 -11.45
CA GLY A 62 9.46 17.31 -10.83
C GLY A 62 10.29 18.15 -11.82
N LYS A 63 10.10 17.99 -13.13
CA LYS A 63 10.67 18.85 -14.19
C LYS A 63 9.68 19.89 -14.70
N LYS A 64 8.41 19.82 -14.28
CA LYS A 64 7.33 20.72 -14.71
C LYS A 64 6.94 21.76 -13.65
N GLU A 65 7.56 21.71 -12.48
CA GLU A 65 7.55 22.78 -11.45
C GLU A 65 8.82 23.62 -11.56
#